data_AF-W6KDN6-F1
#
_entry.id   AF-W6KDN6-F1
#
_cell.length_a   1.000
_cell.length_b   1.000
_cell.length_c   1.000
_cell.angle_alpha   90.00
_cell.angle_beta   90.00
_cell.angle_gamma   90.00
#
_symmetry.space_group_name_H-M   'P 1'
#
loop_
_entity.id
_entity.type
_entity.pdbx_description
1 polymer ?
#
loop_
_entity_poly.entity_id
_entity_poly.type
_entity_poly.pdbx_seq_one_letter_code
_entity_poly.pdbx_strand_id
1 'polypeptide(L)'
;MHRRPLSDVLLQQTSNSFTTLLAFVIGAVTILYVYKKKIGKQRPPHPIRGLDTGSSQQQPSMKDVDVDVLTKLRKKQFKGSKMCCAWDVFFSNGEWLCDGKAKDILSWYASTLDVYLMCRISSQNDKIQILKELKGIDGLQRHKILFCTTPKGYEAFTRQISPTILVTHDSSQAMFLSGILPYIILVGEGKTSKSNVSFISSISQIECDKED
;
A
#
# COMPACT_ATOMS: atom_id res chain seq x y z
N MET A 1 -34.28 -56.63 -0.76
CA MET A 1 -33.16 -55.86 -1.33
C MET A 1 -32.70 -54.83 -0.29
N HIS A 2 -31.59 -55.10 0.41
CA HIS A 2 -31.01 -54.21 1.42
C HIS A 2 -29.93 -53.33 0.76
N ARG A 3 -30.09 -52.00 0.81
CA ARG A 3 -29.07 -51.05 0.34
C ARG A 3 -27.99 -50.94 1.41
N ARG A 4 -26.73 -51.24 1.04
CA ARG A 4 -25.58 -51.06 1.93
C ARG A 4 -25.30 -49.57 2.15
N PRO A 5 -24.94 -49.14 3.38
CA PRO A 5 -24.61 -47.76 3.66
C PRO A 5 -23.30 -47.37 2.95
N LEU A 6 -23.28 -46.15 2.40
CA LEU A 6 -22.15 -45.60 1.62
C LEU A 6 -20.84 -45.52 2.43
N SER A 7 -20.91 -45.54 3.75
CA SER A 7 -19.75 -45.57 4.65
C SER A 7 -18.89 -46.82 4.47
N ASP A 8 -19.52 -47.97 4.22
CA ASP A 8 -18.80 -49.24 4.10
C ASP A 8 -18.04 -49.32 2.77
N VAL A 9 -18.54 -48.67 1.72
CA VAL A 9 -17.88 -48.62 0.42
C VAL A 9 -16.60 -47.79 0.48
N LEU A 10 -16.59 -46.70 1.26
CA LEU A 10 -15.40 -45.84 1.42
C LEU A 10 -14.33 -46.49 2.32
N LEU A 11 -14.74 -47.23 3.35
CA LEU A 11 -13.82 -47.96 4.22
C LEU A 11 -13.19 -49.18 3.55
N GLN A 12 -13.91 -49.86 2.66
CA GLN A 12 -13.38 -51.04 1.98
C GLN A 12 -12.42 -50.70 0.83
N GLN A 13 -12.50 -49.48 0.28
CA GLN A 13 -11.64 -49.01 -0.82
C GLN A 13 -10.33 -48.34 -0.36
N THR A 14 -10.15 -48.14 0.95
CA THR A 14 -8.98 -47.45 1.53
C THR A 14 -7.90 -48.39 2.06
N SER A 15 -8.09 -49.71 1.98
CA SER A 15 -7.27 -50.66 2.72
C SER A 15 -5.95 -51.10 2.07
N ASN A 16 -5.61 -50.74 0.81
CA ASN A 16 -4.40 -51.30 0.19
C ASN A 16 -3.63 -50.43 -0.82
N SER A 17 -3.80 -49.09 -0.83
CA SER A 17 -3.02 -48.25 -1.74
C SER A 17 -2.27 -47.13 -1.03
N PHE A 18 -0.95 -47.14 -1.15
CA PHE A 18 -0.08 -46.07 -0.64
C PHE A 18 -0.46 -44.71 -1.24
N THR A 19 -1.02 -44.70 -2.45
CA THR A 19 -1.47 -43.49 -3.14
C THR A 19 -2.72 -42.85 -2.52
N THR A 20 -3.66 -43.63 -1.97
CA THR A 20 -4.82 -43.06 -1.27
C THR A 20 -4.41 -42.46 0.07
N LEU A 21 -3.46 -43.09 0.77
CA LEU A 21 -2.90 -42.53 2.00
C LEU A 21 -2.13 -41.22 1.73
N LEU A 22 -1.31 -41.20 0.67
CA LEU A 22 -0.61 -39.99 0.24
C LEU A 22 -1.57 -38.86 -0.14
N ALA A 23 -2.65 -39.16 -0.88
CA ALA A 23 -3.67 -38.18 -1.25
C ALA A 23 -4.40 -37.61 -0.03
N PHE A 24 -4.68 -38.44 0.98
CA PHE A 24 -5.26 -38.00 2.25
C PHE A 24 -4.31 -37.08 3.02
N VAL A 25 -3.01 -37.42 3.08
CA VAL A 25 -2.00 -36.60 3.75
C VAL A 25 -1.84 -35.25 3.04
N ILE A 26 -1.73 -35.24 1.71
CA ILE A 26 -1.64 -34.00 0.92
C ILE A 26 -2.90 -33.15 1.13
N GLY A 27 -4.09 -33.76 1.08
CA GLY A 27 -5.35 -33.07 1.35
C GLY A 27 -5.40 -32.44 2.74
N ALA A 28 -5.02 -33.18 3.77
CA ALA A 28 -4.98 -32.72 5.16
C ALA A 28 -3.99 -31.56 5.36
N VAL A 29 -2.79 -31.66 4.77
CA VAL A 29 -1.77 -30.60 4.83
C VAL A 29 -2.23 -29.35 4.09
N THR A 30 -2.89 -29.50 2.94
CA THR A 30 -3.43 -28.36 2.17
C THR A 30 -4.53 -27.65 2.93
N ILE A 31 -5.44 -28.39 3.57
CA ILE A 31 -6.50 -27.84 4.43
C ILE A 31 -5.89 -27.12 5.64
N LEU A 32 -4.93 -27.74 6.33
CA LEU A 32 -4.23 -27.11 7.47
C LEU A 32 -3.50 -25.83 7.06
N TYR A 33 -2.85 -25.82 5.91
CA TYR A 33 -2.17 -24.65 5.38
C TYR A 33 -3.15 -23.51 5.06
N VAL A 34 -4.27 -23.82 4.41
CA VAL A 34 -5.34 -22.84 4.13
C VAL A 34 -5.98 -22.33 5.42
N TYR A 35 -6.19 -23.20 6.40
CA TYR A 35 -6.79 -22.82 7.69
C TYR A 35 -5.86 -21.93 8.51
N LYS A 36 -4.56 -22.27 8.62
CA LYS A 36 -3.56 -21.40 9.24
C LYS A 36 -3.43 -20.05 8.52
N LYS A 37 -3.51 -20.03 7.19
CA LYS A 37 -3.49 -18.80 6.38
C LYS A 37 -4.74 -17.94 6.57
N LYS A 38 -5.89 -18.53 6.91
CA LYS A 38 -7.13 -17.80 7.21
C LYS A 38 -7.19 -17.25 8.65
N ILE A 39 -6.58 -17.92 9.63
CA ILE A 39 -6.51 -17.43 11.01
C ILE A 39 -5.61 -16.17 11.12
N GLY A 40 -4.61 -16.01 10.25
CA GLY A 40 -3.76 -14.81 10.17
C GLY A 40 -4.37 -13.61 9.42
N LYS A 41 -5.58 -13.72 8.88
CA LYS A 41 -6.30 -12.62 8.24
C LYS A 41 -7.72 -12.55 8.78
N GLN A 42 -7.87 -11.98 9.96
CA GLN A 42 -9.16 -11.42 10.37
C GLN A 42 -9.56 -10.35 9.34
N ARG A 43 -10.44 -10.72 8.41
CA ARG A 43 -11.22 -9.73 7.68
C ARG A 43 -12.18 -9.10 8.69
N PRO A 44 -12.24 -7.77 8.83
CA PRO A 44 -13.31 -7.17 9.60
C PRO A 44 -14.66 -7.50 8.92
N PRO A 45 -15.72 -7.77 9.70
CA PRO A 45 -17.04 -8.01 9.14
C PRO A 45 -17.57 -6.73 8.50
N HIS A 46 -18.10 -6.84 7.29
CA HIS A 46 -18.94 -5.80 6.70
C HIS A 46 -20.27 -5.72 7.46
N PRO A 47 -20.67 -4.55 8.00
CA PRO A 47 -22.03 -4.35 8.45
C PRO A 47 -22.91 -3.93 7.27
N ILE A 48 -23.92 -4.74 6.99
CA ILE A 48 -25.07 -4.39 6.17
C ILE A 48 -25.98 -3.48 7.01
N ARG A 49 -26.11 -2.22 6.58
CA ARG A 49 -27.29 -1.34 6.60
C ARG A 49 -28.39 -1.60 7.66
N GLY A 50 -28.58 -0.63 8.57
CA GLY A 50 -29.93 -0.22 9.02
C GLY A 50 -30.14 -0.08 10.54
N LEU A 51 -30.65 1.11 10.90
CA LEU A 51 -31.53 1.44 12.02
C LEU A 51 -30.93 1.74 13.41
N ASP A 52 -31.31 2.94 13.87
CA ASP A 52 -31.10 3.61 15.15
C ASP A 52 -31.18 2.72 16.40
N THR A 53 -30.22 2.88 17.33
CA THR A 53 -30.47 3.21 18.75
C THR A 53 -29.14 3.31 19.50
N GLY A 54 -29.03 4.34 20.34
CA GLY A 54 -27.79 4.68 21.04
C GLY A 54 -27.33 3.60 22.02
N SER A 55 -26.02 3.39 22.07
CA SER A 55 -25.33 2.97 23.29
C SER A 55 -23.85 3.34 23.19
N SER A 56 -23.38 4.04 24.22
CA SER A 56 -22.00 4.40 24.45
C SER A 56 -21.12 3.15 24.45
N GLN A 57 -20.32 2.97 23.40
CA GLN A 57 -19.23 2.00 23.41
C GLN A 57 -17.90 2.75 23.48
N GLN A 58 -17.28 2.56 24.65
CA GLN A 58 -15.94 2.96 25.05
C GLN A 58 -14.96 2.95 23.87
N GLN A 59 -14.51 4.15 23.50
CA GLN A 59 -13.23 4.34 22.82
C GLN A 59 -12.15 3.64 23.65
N PRO A 60 -11.32 2.75 23.06
CA PRO A 60 -10.06 2.41 23.68
C PRO A 60 -9.24 3.71 23.74
N SER A 61 -8.90 4.11 24.96
CA SER A 61 -8.02 5.24 25.24
C SER A 61 -6.62 4.95 24.69
N MET A 62 -6.38 5.22 23.41
CA MET A 62 -5.04 5.26 22.85
C MET A 62 -4.48 6.66 23.00
N LYS A 63 -4.04 6.96 24.23
CA LYS A 63 -2.86 7.81 24.44
C LYS A 63 -1.64 6.97 24.06
N ASP A 64 -1.47 6.71 22.77
CA ASP A 64 -0.21 6.19 22.27
C ASP A 64 0.31 7.22 21.28
N VAL A 65 1.50 7.72 21.61
CA VAL A 65 2.18 8.84 21.00
C VAL A 65 2.21 8.65 19.49
N ASP A 66 1.71 9.65 18.77
CA ASP A 66 1.71 9.73 17.32
C ASP A 66 3.15 9.64 16.81
N VAL A 67 3.64 8.42 16.58
CA VAL A 67 4.97 8.21 16.02
C VAL A 67 4.90 8.69 14.57
N ASP A 68 5.43 9.90 14.39
CA ASP A 68 5.60 10.64 13.15
C ASP A 68 5.92 9.68 11.99
N VAL A 69 5.13 9.74 10.92
CA VAL A 69 5.28 8.88 9.73
C VAL A 69 6.72 8.89 9.22
N LEU A 70 7.40 10.04 9.30
CA LEU A 70 8.78 10.20 8.87
C LEU A 70 9.72 9.33 9.71
N THR A 71 9.48 9.25 11.02
CA THR A 71 10.24 8.36 11.91
C THR A 71 10.00 6.89 11.57
N LYS A 72 8.75 6.49 11.30
CA LYS A 72 8.43 5.11 10.86
C LYS A 72 9.06 4.77 9.51
N LEU A 73 9.06 5.73 8.59
CA LEU A 73 9.65 5.63 7.27
C LEU A 73 11.17 5.47 7.35
N ARG A 74 11.86 6.29 8.15
CA ARG A 74 13.29 6.17 8.41
C ARG A 74 13.66 4.83 9.05
N LYS A 75 12.82 4.34 9.98
CA LYS A 75 12.97 3.02 10.62
C LYS A 75 12.57 1.84 9.72
N LYS A 76 12.31 2.07 8.42
CA LYS A 76 11.93 1.04 7.42
C LYS A 76 10.71 0.19 7.84
N GLN A 77 9.82 0.72 8.68
CA GLN A 77 8.65 -0.03 9.20
C GLN A 77 7.58 -0.28 8.14
N PHE A 78 7.66 0.40 7.00
CA PHE A 78 6.71 0.27 5.90
C PHE A 78 7.15 -0.71 4.81
N LYS A 79 8.21 -1.50 5.01
CA LYS A 79 8.77 -2.37 3.96
C LYS A 79 7.70 -3.16 3.19
N GLY A 80 7.70 -3.03 1.87
CA GLY A 80 6.73 -3.67 0.96
C GLY A 80 5.32 -3.08 0.97
N SER A 81 5.06 -2.02 1.74
CA SER A 81 3.78 -1.30 1.71
C SER A 81 3.67 -0.47 0.44
N LYS A 82 2.44 -0.24 0.00
CA LYS A 82 2.16 0.59 -1.16
C LYS A 82 2.36 2.07 -0.84
N MET A 83 3.09 2.76 -1.69
CA MET A 83 3.34 4.19 -1.59
C MET A 83 2.94 4.85 -2.91
N CYS A 84 2.13 5.91 -2.85
CA CYS A 84 1.86 6.75 -4.02
C CYS A 84 2.62 8.05 -3.87
N CYS A 85 3.33 8.46 -4.91
CA CYS A 85 4.06 9.72 -4.91
C CYS A 85 3.65 10.55 -6.13
N ALA A 86 3.43 11.85 -5.92
CA ALA A 86 3.29 12.80 -7.00
C ALA A 86 4.67 13.10 -7.63
N TRP A 87 4.77 13.05 -8.96
CA TRP A 87 6.03 13.28 -9.70
C TRP A 87 6.63 14.66 -9.44
N ASP A 88 5.77 15.65 -9.35
CA ASP A 88 6.06 17.05 -9.06
C ASP A 88 6.73 17.28 -7.70
N VAL A 89 6.73 16.27 -6.81
CA VAL A 89 7.49 16.29 -5.55
C VAL A 89 8.98 16.04 -5.74
N PHE A 90 9.38 15.37 -6.82
CA PHE A 90 10.78 15.05 -7.07
C PHE A 90 11.39 15.88 -8.20
N PHE A 91 10.56 16.39 -9.08
CA PHE A 91 11.00 17.00 -10.32
C PHE A 91 10.17 18.23 -10.65
N SER A 92 10.82 19.36 -10.87
CA SER A 92 10.18 20.62 -11.22
C SER A 92 11.06 21.41 -12.18
N ASN A 93 10.44 22.21 -13.05
CA ASN A 93 11.14 23.09 -14.00
C ASN A 93 12.19 22.39 -14.90
N GLY A 94 12.02 21.10 -15.17
CA GLY A 94 12.95 20.34 -16.01
C GLY A 94 14.14 19.75 -15.26
N GLU A 95 14.20 19.88 -13.93
CA GLU A 95 15.32 19.41 -13.12
C GLU A 95 14.85 18.61 -11.90
N TRP A 96 15.75 17.75 -11.42
CA TRP A 96 15.56 17.01 -10.17
C TRP A 96 15.73 17.96 -8.98
N LEU A 97 14.76 17.95 -8.08
CA LEU A 97 14.79 18.81 -6.90
C LEU A 97 15.91 18.42 -5.93
N CYS A 98 16.27 19.37 -5.05
CA CYS A 98 17.29 19.21 -4.03
C CYS A 98 18.66 18.84 -4.61
N ASP A 99 19.10 19.54 -5.67
CA ASP A 99 20.37 19.31 -6.35
C ASP A 99 20.57 17.85 -6.80
N GLY A 100 19.49 17.22 -7.28
CA GLY A 100 19.51 15.81 -7.72
C GLY A 100 19.19 14.78 -6.64
N LYS A 101 19.23 15.14 -5.35
CA LYS A 101 18.96 14.21 -4.23
C LYS A 101 17.57 13.60 -4.27
N ALA A 102 16.59 14.30 -4.85
CA ALA A 102 15.24 13.77 -5.01
C ALA A 102 15.20 12.45 -5.80
N LYS A 103 16.13 12.27 -6.75
CA LYS A 103 16.27 11.03 -7.52
C LYS A 103 16.72 9.87 -6.62
N ASP A 104 17.70 10.11 -5.74
CA ASP A 104 18.21 9.11 -4.81
C ASP A 104 17.15 8.69 -3.80
N ILE A 105 16.36 9.64 -3.32
CA ILE A 105 15.24 9.37 -2.41
C ILE A 105 14.17 8.52 -3.10
N LEU A 106 13.81 8.84 -4.35
CA LEU A 106 12.87 8.04 -5.13
C LEU A 106 13.39 6.62 -5.36
N SER A 107 14.69 6.46 -5.65
CA SER A 107 15.35 5.16 -5.78
C SER A 107 15.29 4.37 -4.48
N TRP A 108 15.57 5.03 -3.35
CA TRP A 108 15.46 4.43 -2.03
C TRP A 108 14.05 3.94 -1.73
N TYR A 109 13.01 4.74 -2.01
CA TYR A 109 11.63 4.29 -1.90
C TYR A 109 11.35 3.08 -2.77
N ALA A 110 11.75 3.12 -4.04
CA ALA A 110 11.50 2.04 -4.98
C ALA A 110 12.19 0.73 -4.60
N SER A 111 13.31 0.80 -3.86
CA SER A 111 14.02 -0.38 -3.33
C SER A 111 13.37 -0.99 -2.09
N THR A 112 12.61 -0.22 -1.31
CA THR A 112 12.09 -0.63 0.00
C THR A 112 10.57 -0.79 0.05
N LEU A 113 9.85 -0.10 -0.83
CA LEU A 113 8.40 0.05 -0.87
C LEU A 113 7.84 -0.34 -2.23
N ASP A 114 6.53 -0.57 -2.28
CA ASP A 114 5.82 -0.76 -3.54
C ASP A 114 5.35 0.60 -4.08
N VAL A 115 6.23 1.27 -4.84
CA VAL A 115 6.05 2.66 -5.29
C VAL A 115 5.22 2.75 -6.56
N TYR A 116 4.20 3.59 -6.51
CA TYR A 116 3.40 4.07 -7.63
C TYR A 116 3.66 5.56 -7.82
N LEU A 117 4.16 5.93 -9.00
CA LEU A 117 4.48 7.30 -9.33
C LEU A 117 3.35 7.88 -10.18
N MET A 118 2.73 8.96 -9.71
CA MET A 118 1.65 9.64 -10.40
C MET A 118 2.20 10.87 -11.11
N CYS A 119 1.98 10.94 -12.42
CA CYS A 119 2.53 11.97 -13.29
C CYS A 119 1.40 12.68 -14.03
N ARG A 120 1.21 13.96 -13.75
CA ARG A 120 0.31 14.80 -14.53
C ARG A 120 1.02 15.28 -15.79
N ILE A 121 0.42 15.02 -16.94
CA ILE A 121 0.96 15.38 -18.26
C ILE A 121 -0.03 16.24 -19.02
N SER A 122 0.48 17.21 -19.78
CA SER A 122 -0.31 18.02 -20.70
C SER A 122 -0.16 17.54 -22.14
N SER A 123 0.95 16.86 -22.46
CA SER A 123 1.26 16.36 -23.80
C SER A 123 1.89 14.97 -23.79
N GLN A 124 1.91 14.31 -24.96
CA GLN A 124 2.69 13.06 -25.13
C GLN A 124 4.20 13.29 -25.02
N ASN A 125 4.67 14.49 -25.33
CA ASN A 125 6.09 14.83 -25.19
C ASN A 125 6.50 14.82 -23.70
N ASP A 126 5.65 15.35 -22.82
CA ASP A 126 5.89 15.32 -21.37
C ASP A 126 6.04 13.89 -20.87
N LYS A 127 5.17 12.99 -21.34
CA LYS A 127 5.26 11.56 -21.01
C LYS A 127 6.58 10.95 -21.44
N ILE A 128 7.04 11.24 -22.65
CA ILE A 128 8.32 10.73 -23.17
C ILE A 128 9.48 11.26 -22.33
N GLN A 129 9.47 12.55 -21.99
CA GLN A 129 10.49 13.17 -21.16
C GLN A 129 10.53 12.54 -19.76
N ILE A 130 9.39 12.41 -19.09
CA ILE A 130 9.30 11.77 -17.77
C ILE A 130 9.83 10.33 -17.81
N LEU A 131 9.45 9.54 -18.81
CA LEU A 131 9.95 8.18 -18.96
C LEU A 131 11.46 8.11 -19.24
N LYS A 132 12.03 9.13 -19.89
CA LYS A 132 13.47 9.24 -20.11
C LYS A 132 14.20 9.54 -18.80
N GLU A 133 13.70 10.47 -17.99
CA GLU A 133 14.29 10.82 -16.69
C GLU A 133 14.22 9.68 -15.67
N LEU A 134 13.13 8.92 -15.69
CA LEU A 134 12.92 7.77 -14.81
C LEU A 134 13.72 6.53 -15.23
N LYS A 135 14.35 6.56 -16.41
CA LYS A 135 15.11 5.41 -16.90
C LYS A 135 16.34 5.17 -16.01
N GLY A 136 16.48 3.94 -15.52
CA GLY A 136 17.60 3.53 -14.67
C GLY A 136 17.40 3.78 -13.18
N ILE A 137 16.19 4.11 -12.73
CA ILE A 137 15.85 4.05 -11.31
C ILE A 137 15.47 2.61 -10.96
N ASP A 138 16.34 1.94 -10.22
CA ASP A 138 16.13 0.55 -9.81
C ASP A 138 14.91 0.42 -8.87
N GLY A 139 14.15 -0.65 -9.05
CA GLY A 139 12.92 -0.91 -8.30
C GLY A 139 11.67 -0.22 -8.85
N LEU A 140 11.79 0.86 -9.63
CA LEU A 140 10.63 1.55 -10.20
C LEU A 140 10.17 0.87 -11.49
N GLN A 141 9.07 0.12 -11.39
CA GLN A 141 8.53 -0.63 -12.53
C GLN A 141 7.69 0.25 -13.45
N ARG A 142 7.87 0.10 -14.78
CA ARG A 142 7.19 0.91 -15.79
C ARG A 142 5.66 0.91 -15.67
N HIS A 143 5.05 -0.21 -15.28
CA HIS A 143 3.60 -0.31 -15.13
C HIS A 143 3.05 0.36 -13.85
N LYS A 144 3.92 0.87 -12.98
CA LYS A 144 3.57 1.64 -11.78
C LYS A 144 3.77 3.14 -11.95
N ILE A 145 4.18 3.57 -13.15
CA ILE A 145 4.23 4.97 -13.56
C ILE A 145 2.90 5.30 -14.22
N LEU A 146 2.07 6.09 -13.53
CA LEU A 146 0.69 6.35 -13.87
C LEU A 146 0.57 7.77 -14.43
N PHE A 147 -0.04 7.89 -15.60
CA PHE A 147 -0.18 9.17 -16.28
C PHE A 147 -1.64 9.62 -16.27
N CYS A 148 -1.87 10.88 -15.90
CA CYS A 148 -3.17 11.52 -16.04
C CYS A 148 -3.05 12.91 -16.64
N THR A 149 -4.11 13.39 -17.28
CA THR A 149 -4.19 14.74 -17.83
C THR A 149 -4.98 15.69 -16.93
N THR A 150 -5.76 15.16 -16.00
CA THR A 150 -6.63 15.94 -15.12
C THR A 150 -6.08 16.02 -13.70
N PRO A 151 -6.35 17.12 -12.97
CA PRO A 151 -5.98 17.22 -11.54
C PRO A 151 -6.59 16.10 -10.69
N LYS A 152 -7.84 15.72 -10.98
CA LYS A 152 -8.55 14.64 -10.26
C LYS A 152 -7.96 13.24 -10.51
N GLY A 153 -7.06 13.10 -11.50
CA GLY A 153 -6.43 11.81 -11.81
C GLY A 153 -5.65 11.23 -10.64
N TYR A 154 -4.93 12.07 -9.88
CA TYR A 154 -4.16 11.60 -8.73
C TYR A 154 -5.07 11.07 -7.61
N GLU A 155 -6.20 11.72 -7.34
CA GLU A 155 -7.20 11.23 -6.38
C GLU A 155 -7.76 9.87 -6.81
N ALA A 156 -8.11 9.73 -8.10
CA ALA A 156 -8.63 8.49 -8.64
C ALA A 156 -7.63 7.34 -8.53
N PHE A 157 -6.36 7.56 -8.93
CA PHE A 157 -5.29 6.58 -8.77
C PHE A 157 -5.09 6.20 -7.31
N THR A 158 -5.02 7.19 -6.43
CA THR A 158 -4.77 6.96 -5.01
C THR A 158 -5.88 6.12 -4.38
N ARG A 159 -7.15 6.39 -4.70
CA ARG A 159 -8.29 5.61 -4.21
C ARG A 159 -8.29 4.17 -4.74
N GLN A 160 -7.93 3.98 -6.01
CA GLN A 160 -7.89 2.65 -6.63
C GLN A 160 -6.75 1.79 -6.09
N ILE A 161 -5.57 2.39 -5.89
CA ILE A 161 -4.38 1.68 -5.40
C ILE A 161 -4.50 1.39 -3.90
N SER A 162 -5.12 2.32 -3.16
CA SER A 162 -5.22 2.35 -1.70
C SER A 162 -3.84 2.20 -1.05
N PRO A 163 -2.95 3.20 -1.22
CA PRO A 163 -1.63 3.16 -0.64
C PRO A 163 -1.67 3.35 0.87
N THR A 164 -0.65 2.86 1.56
CA THR A 164 -0.42 3.13 2.98
C THR A 164 0.09 4.55 3.18
N ILE A 165 0.90 5.05 2.23
CA ILE A 165 1.53 6.36 2.28
C ILE A 165 1.24 7.11 0.97
N LEU A 166 0.80 8.36 1.08
CA LEU A 166 0.76 9.31 -0.03
C LEU A 166 1.80 10.41 0.18
N VAL A 167 2.55 10.76 -0.85
CA VAL A 167 3.42 11.94 -0.88
C VAL A 167 2.94 12.89 -1.97
N THR A 168 2.61 14.13 -1.60
CA THR A 168 2.07 15.13 -2.53
C THR A 168 2.46 16.55 -2.15
N HIS A 169 2.48 17.46 -3.13
CA HIS A 169 2.52 18.91 -2.91
C HIS A 169 1.12 19.53 -2.83
N ASP A 170 0.07 18.80 -3.24
CA ASP A 170 -1.29 19.32 -3.28
C ASP A 170 -1.96 19.19 -1.91
N SER A 171 -2.09 20.34 -1.23
CA SER A 171 -2.75 20.42 0.07
C SER A 171 -4.24 20.05 -0.01
N SER A 172 -4.93 20.38 -1.09
CA SER A 172 -6.36 20.05 -1.25
C SER A 172 -6.54 18.54 -1.38
N GLN A 173 -5.68 17.90 -2.19
CA GLN A 173 -5.64 16.45 -2.31
C GLN A 173 -5.33 15.78 -0.97
N ALA A 174 -4.31 16.26 -0.25
CA ALA A 174 -3.92 15.72 1.05
C ALA A 174 -5.07 15.78 2.06
N MET A 175 -5.76 16.93 2.14
CA MET A 175 -6.90 17.09 3.04
C MET A 175 -8.08 16.20 2.66
N PHE A 176 -8.40 16.11 1.37
CA PHE A 176 -9.47 15.25 0.87
C PHE A 176 -9.21 13.77 1.19
N LEU A 177 -7.98 13.31 0.97
CA LEU A 177 -7.60 11.92 1.17
C LEU A 177 -7.25 11.57 2.63
N SER A 178 -7.12 12.56 3.51
CA SER A 178 -6.86 12.35 4.95
C SER A 178 -7.94 11.52 5.66
N GLY A 179 -9.19 11.53 5.17
CA GLY A 179 -10.26 10.68 5.71
C GLY A 179 -10.19 9.21 5.24
N ILE A 180 -9.32 8.89 4.30
CA ILE A 180 -9.27 7.60 3.60
C ILE A 180 -7.92 6.90 3.83
N LEU A 181 -6.83 7.65 3.82
CA LEU A 181 -5.47 7.10 3.84
C LEU A 181 -4.88 7.06 5.25
N PRO A 182 -4.07 6.03 5.57
CA PRO A 182 -3.43 5.94 6.88
C PRO A 182 -2.38 7.02 7.13
N TYR A 183 -1.56 7.36 6.13
CA TYR A 183 -0.50 8.35 6.27
C TYR A 183 -0.34 9.20 5.01
N ILE A 184 -0.14 10.49 5.20
CA ILE A 184 0.08 11.46 4.12
C ILE A 184 1.28 12.33 4.50
N ILE A 185 2.18 12.54 3.54
CA ILE A 185 3.30 13.46 3.62
C ILE A 185 3.01 14.61 2.66
N LEU A 186 2.77 15.80 3.21
CA LEU A 186 2.59 17.03 2.46
C LEU A 186 3.94 17.75 2.36
N VAL A 187 4.43 17.92 1.14
CA VAL A 187 5.70 18.60 0.84
C VAL A 187 5.41 20.05 0.46
N GLY A 188 6.24 21.00 0.91
CA GLY A 188 6.14 22.41 0.52
C GLY A 188 5.74 23.30 1.68
N GLU A 189 4.81 24.23 1.48
CA GLU A 189 4.28 25.11 2.52
C GLU A 189 2.82 24.76 2.86
N GLY A 190 2.50 24.65 4.15
CA GLY A 190 1.17 24.25 4.57
C GLY A 190 1.01 24.16 6.07
N LYS A 191 -0.25 24.16 6.51
CA LYS A 191 -0.65 23.83 7.89
C LYS A 191 -1.79 22.82 7.81
N THR A 192 -1.78 21.85 8.72
CA THR A 192 -2.81 20.82 8.80
C THR A 192 -3.27 20.64 10.23
N SER A 193 -4.57 20.42 10.40
CA SER A 193 -5.19 19.99 11.66
C SER A 193 -5.41 18.48 11.71
N LYS A 194 -5.05 17.75 10.65
CA LYS A 194 -5.21 16.30 10.54
C LYS A 194 -3.98 15.59 11.11
N SER A 195 -4.19 14.65 12.02
CA SER A 195 -3.11 13.90 12.69
C SER A 195 -2.34 12.96 11.77
N ASN A 196 -2.98 12.44 10.72
CA ASN A 196 -2.34 11.54 9.76
C ASN A 196 -1.62 12.25 8.60
N VAL A 197 -1.47 13.57 8.67
CA VAL A 197 -0.78 14.37 7.66
C VAL A 197 0.49 14.97 8.29
N SER A 198 1.66 14.46 7.91
CA SER A 198 2.94 15.03 8.29
C SER A 198 3.39 16.05 7.26
N PHE A 199 3.95 17.16 7.72
CA PHE A 199 4.41 18.25 6.89
C PHE A 199 5.93 18.27 6.83
N ILE A 200 6.47 18.46 5.62
CA ILE A 200 7.90 18.69 5.39
C ILE A 200 8.08 19.83 4.39
N SER A 201 9.10 20.66 4.60
CA SER A 201 9.38 21.75 3.67
C SER A 201 9.97 21.26 2.35
N SER A 202 10.71 20.15 2.39
CA SER A 202 11.40 19.57 1.25
C SER A 202 11.51 18.05 1.41
N ILE A 203 11.49 17.33 0.29
CA ILE A 203 11.66 15.88 0.26
C ILE A 203 13.00 15.44 0.87
N SER A 204 14.02 16.29 0.83
CA SER A 204 15.34 16.06 1.46
C SER A 204 15.27 15.74 2.96
N GLN A 205 14.22 16.19 3.66
CA GLN A 205 14.04 15.90 5.08
C GLN A 205 13.76 14.41 5.36
N ILE A 206 13.42 13.62 4.35
CA ILE A 206 13.18 12.17 4.50
C ILE A 206 14.49 11.36 4.38
N GLU A 207 15.64 12.02 4.20
CA GLU A 207 16.94 11.35 4.22
C GLU A 207 17.04 10.39 5.42
N CYS A 208 17.38 9.14 5.10
CA CYS A 208 17.79 8.15 6.09
C CYS A 208 19.30 8.28 6.28
N ASP A 209 19.74 8.15 7.52
CA ASP A 209 21.16 7.90 7.79
C ASP A 209 21.59 6.70 6.96
N LYS A 210 22.65 6.89 6.16
CA LYS A 210 23.33 5.77 5.52
C LYS A 210 23.98 4.97 6.65
N GLU A 211 23.28 3.96 7.15
CA GLU A 211 23.94 2.94 7.96
C GLU A 211 24.94 2.22 7.06
N ASP A 212 26.22 2.42 7.37
CA ASP A 212 27.39 1.74 6.80
C ASP A 212 27.32 0.21 6.96
#